data_AF-A0A8J7RJ19-F1
#
_entry.id   AF-A0A8J7RJ19-F1
#
_cell.length_a   1.000
_cell.length_b   1.000
_cell.length_c   1.000
_cell.angle_alpha   90.00
_cell.angle_beta   90.00
_cell.angle_gamma   90.00
#
_symmetry.space_group_name_H-M   'P 1'
#
loop_
_entity.id
_entity.type
_entity.pdbx_description
1 polymer ?
#
loop_
_entity_poly.entity_id
_entity_poly.type
_entity_poly.pdbx_seq_one_letter_code
_entity_poly.pdbx_strand_id
1 'polypeptide(L)'
;MENNIDNKNNKNNKNNYSNLKKDKKSQKIQNLEKRIPQIPEQLYNILRKQHYQIEDHSAVKLCGWVRKSFLEDKVCYKSKFYGINTHRCIQGTPSVIWCQQQCEFCWRVLPSDLGINEPNFKAPKWKEPEEVAEDILKMHKTIITGYKGIIDRIGTEKYKEATEPKHVALSLAGEPTMYPYIDELINIFHKKKISTFVVSNGILTDVIEKINPTQLYVSLDAYDLPSYKKICRGTEQDWQSILNTLDVLGEKGRTCLRTTVIKNINDDLSKFTELYDRANVNFIEVKSYMNVGYSRNRLNLDDMIKHDDLISMCNNIEDKSIFKVIDDAPESRVVLLSNTKDDRVVNPKIDFENL
;
A
#
# COMPACT_ATOMS: atom_id res chain seq x y z
N MET A 1 -72.65 -12.52 -42.56
CA MET A 1 -71.73 -12.65 -43.69
C MET A 1 -70.78 -11.46 -43.66
N GLU A 2 -69.48 -11.75 -43.60
CA GLU A 2 -68.34 -10.87 -43.95
C GLU A 2 -68.13 -9.60 -43.09
N ASN A 3 -66.95 -9.27 -42.52
CA ASN A 3 -65.58 -9.70 -42.78
C ASN A 3 -64.67 -9.53 -41.54
N ASN A 4 -63.69 -10.45 -41.44
CA ASN A 4 -62.49 -10.42 -40.61
C ASN A 4 -61.65 -9.15 -40.83
N ILE A 5 -60.90 -8.69 -39.81
CA ILE A 5 -59.51 -8.20 -39.93
C ILE A 5 -58.84 -8.06 -38.55
N ASP A 6 -57.71 -8.77 -38.44
CA ASP A 6 -56.47 -8.48 -37.71
C ASP A 6 -56.35 -8.55 -36.18
N ASN A 7 -56.25 -9.80 -35.75
CA ASN A 7 -55.51 -10.24 -34.58
C ASN A 7 -53.99 -10.33 -34.89
N LYS A 8 -53.30 -9.20 -35.13
CA LYS A 8 -51.83 -9.14 -35.29
C LYS A 8 -51.26 -7.79 -34.84
N ASN A 9 -51.17 -7.51 -33.54
CA ASN A 9 -50.32 -6.38 -33.09
C ASN A 9 -49.69 -6.48 -31.70
N ASN A 10 -49.76 -7.62 -31.00
CA ASN A 10 -49.24 -7.72 -29.62
C ASN A 10 -47.97 -8.59 -29.42
N LYS A 11 -47.30 -9.01 -30.49
CA LYS A 11 -45.99 -9.71 -30.41
C LYS A 11 -44.77 -8.84 -30.75
N ASN A 12 -44.94 -7.67 -31.35
CA ASN A 12 -43.80 -6.82 -31.75
C ASN A 12 -43.28 -5.88 -30.65
N ASN A 13 -44.07 -5.58 -29.61
CA ASN A 13 -43.63 -4.67 -28.55
C ASN A 13 -42.78 -5.33 -27.45
N LYS A 14 -42.91 -6.63 -27.17
CA LYS A 14 -42.07 -7.27 -26.14
C LYS A 14 -40.62 -7.53 -26.60
N ASN A 15 -40.42 -7.77 -27.90
CA ASN A 15 -39.08 -8.00 -28.46
C ASN A 15 -38.24 -6.71 -28.57
N ASN A 16 -38.88 -5.55 -28.76
CA ASN A 16 -38.16 -4.28 -28.84
C ASN A 16 -37.64 -3.82 -27.47
N TYR A 17 -38.38 -4.01 -26.38
CA TYR A 17 -37.91 -3.67 -25.03
C TYR A 17 -36.80 -4.60 -24.51
N SER A 18 -36.80 -5.88 -24.89
CA SER A 18 -35.72 -6.81 -24.54
C SER A 18 -34.43 -6.53 -25.33
N ASN A 19 -34.55 -6.13 -26.60
CA ASN A 19 -33.41 -5.74 -27.43
C ASN A 19 -32.84 -4.40 -26.98
N LEU A 20 -33.66 -3.39 -26.68
CA LEU A 20 -33.21 -2.11 -26.09
C LEU A 20 -32.48 -2.27 -24.74
N LYS A 21 -32.87 -3.24 -23.91
CA LYS A 21 -32.17 -3.56 -22.65
C LYS A 21 -30.86 -4.32 -22.88
N LYS A 22 -30.81 -5.22 -23.86
CA LYS A 22 -29.57 -5.90 -24.28
C LYS A 22 -28.58 -4.93 -24.91
N ASP A 23 -29.06 -4.02 -25.76
CA ASP A 23 -28.25 -2.99 -26.43
C ASP A 23 -27.74 -1.96 -25.42
N LYS A 24 -28.56 -1.49 -24.46
CA LYS A 24 -28.08 -0.61 -23.39
C LYS A 24 -27.08 -1.31 -22.46
N LYS A 25 -27.21 -2.62 -22.22
CA LYS A 25 -26.26 -3.39 -21.41
C LYS A 25 -24.95 -3.63 -22.17
N SER A 26 -25.05 -3.95 -23.46
CA SER A 26 -23.94 -4.09 -24.42
C SER A 26 -23.18 -2.77 -24.59
N GLN A 27 -23.86 -1.64 -24.81
CA GLN A 27 -23.24 -0.31 -24.88
C GLN A 27 -22.67 0.14 -23.54
N LYS A 28 -23.26 -0.25 -22.41
CA LYS A 28 -22.68 0.05 -21.09
C LYS A 28 -21.41 -0.79 -20.85
N ILE A 29 -21.39 -2.05 -21.27
CA ILE A 29 -20.20 -2.93 -21.25
C ILE A 29 -19.12 -2.42 -22.20
N GLN A 30 -19.45 -2.06 -23.44
CA GLN A 30 -18.51 -1.45 -24.41
C GLN A 30 -18.01 -0.07 -23.96
N ASN A 31 -18.84 0.73 -23.27
CA ASN A 31 -18.40 1.98 -22.65
C ASN A 31 -17.61 1.78 -21.35
N LEU A 32 -17.70 0.60 -20.71
CA LEU A 32 -16.89 0.19 -19.56
C LEU A 32 -15.53 -0.34 -20.04
N GLU A 33 -15.49 -1.14 -21.10
CA GLU A 33 -14.25 -1.58 -21.79
C GLU A 33 -13.42 -0.39 -22.27
N LYS A 34 -14.07 0.71 -22.68
CA LYS A 34 -13.40 1.96 -23.06
C LYS A 34 -12.88 2.81 -21.91
N ARG A 35 -13.16 2.49 -20.63
CA ARG A 35 -12.93 3.43 -19.53
C ARG A 35 -11.70 3.20 -18.67
N ILE A 36 -10.98 2.08 -18.75
CA ILE A 36 -9.66 1.92 -18.07
C ILE A 36 -8.81 0.94 -18.90
N PRO A 37 -7.95 1.41 -19.81
CA PRO A 37 -7.28 0.53 -20.77
C PRO A 37 -6.23 -0.43 -20.17
N GLN A 38 -5.97 -0.39 -18.86
CA GLN A 38 -4.75 -0.98 -18.29
C GLN A 38 -4.97 -2.01 -17.16
N ILE A 39 -6.16 -2.05 -16.53
CA ILE A 39 -6.48 -3.01 -15.45
C ILE A 39 -7.61 -3.93 -15.91
N PRO A 40 -7.45 -5.27 -15.85
CA PRO A 40 -8.52 -6.19 -16.20
C PRO A 40 -9.81 -5.93 -15.40
N GLU A 41 -10.96 -5.97 -16.07
CA GLU A 41 -12.26 -5.60 -15.48
C GLU A 41 -12.57 -6.38 -14.19
N GLN A 42 -12.27 -7.68 -14.17
CA GLN A 42 -12.44 -8.53 -12.99
C GLN A 42 -11.65 -8.00 -11.78
N LEU A 43 -10.38 -7.62 -12.01
CA LEU A 43 -9.49 -7.10 -10.97
C LEU A 43 -9.93 -5.71 -10.51
N TYR A 44 -10.28 -4.83 -11.46
CA TYR A 44 -10.85 -3.52 -11.16
C TYR A 44 -12.09 -3.65 -10.24
N ASN A 45 -13.02 -4.54 -10.59
CA ASN A 45 -14.24 -4.76 -9.80
C ASN A 45 -13.95 -5.28 -8.38
N ILE A 46 -12.95 -6.15 -8.21
CA ILE A 46 -12.51 -6.62 -6.89
C ILE A 46 -11.96 -5.46 -6.07
N LEU A 47 -11.04 -4.67 -6.63
CA LEU A 47 -10.44 -3.53 -5.95
C LEU A 47 -11.49 -2.46 -5.57
N ARG A 48 -12.45 -2.19 -6.45
CA ARG A 48 -13.58 -1.29 -6.16
C ARG A 48 -14.45 -1.81 -5.02
N LYS A 49 -14.76 -3.11 -4.97
CA LYS A 49 -15.47 -3.74 -3.84
C LYS A 49 -14.68 -3.62 -2.53
N GLN A 50 -13.35 -3.57 -2.60
CA GLN A 50 -12.46 -3.34 -1.46
C GLN A 50 -12.23 -1.85 -1.14
N HIS A 51 -13.04 -0.96 -1.74
CA HIS A 51 -13.05 0.48 -1.52
C HIS A 51 -11.81 1.25 -2.03
N TYR A 52 -11.07 0.69 -2.98
CA TYR A 52 -10.03 1.44 -3.70
C TYR A 52 -10.69 2.44 -4.64
N GLN A 53 -10.36 3.73 -4.56
CA GLN A 53 -10.48 4.65 -5.70
C GLN A 53 -9.33 4.39 -6.64
N ILE A 54 -9.60 4.36 -7.95
CA ILE A 54 -8.65 3.95 -8.97
C ILE A 54 -8.78 4.91 -10.14
N GLU A 55 -7.65 5.44 -10.58
CA GLU A 55 -7.53 6.24 -11.79
C GLU A 55 -6.34 5.68 -12.59
N ASP A 56 -6.66 5.04 -13.72
CA ASP A 56 -5.70 4.32 -14.57
C ASP A 56 -4.84 3.31 -13.78
N HIS A 57 -3.53 3.53 -13.68
CA HIS A 57 -2.59 2.68 -12.92
C HIS A 57 -2.44 3.08 -11.44
N SER A 58 -3.04 4.20 -11.01
CA SER A 58 -2.93 4.74 -9.66
C SER A 58 -4.15 4.41 -8.81
N ALA A 59 -3.97 4.32 -7.50
CA ALA A 59 -5.08 4.10 -6.58
C ALA A 59 -4.89 4.74 -5.21
N VAL A 60 -6.01 5.05 -4.55
CA VAL A 60 -6.08 5.55 -3.18
C VAL A 60 -7.15 4.77 -2.42
N LYS A 61 -6.89 4.49 -1.15
CA LYS A 61 -7.87 3.88 -0.24
C LYS A 61 -7.76 4.55 1.12
N LEU A 62 -8.90 4.71 1.81
CA LEU A 62 -8.86 5.21 3.18
C LEU A 62 -8.18 4.19 4.08
N CYS A 63 -7.12 4.62 4.76
CA CYS A 63 -6.53 3.83 5.83
C CYS A 63 -7.57 3.62 6.95
N GLY A 64 -7.68 2.38 7.46
CA GLY A 64 -8.59 2.08 8.56
C GLY A 64 -8.35 2.93 9.80
N TRP A 65 -7.10 3.38 10.02
CA TRP A 65 -6.75 4.31 11.10
C TRP A 65 -7.29 5.72 10.92
N VAL A 66 -7.48 6.21 9.69
CA VAL A 66 -8.15 7.50 9.45
C VAL A 66 -9.61 7.41 9.90
N ARG A 67 -10.29 6.31 9.59
CA ARG A 67 -11.66 6.07 10.06
C ARG A 67 -11.73 6.03 11.59
N LYS A 68 -10.80 5.32 12.25
CA LYS A 68 -10.73 5.29 13.73
C LYS A 68 -10.43 6.68 14.31
N SER A 69 -9.58 7.48 13.66
CA SER A 69 -9.31 8.86 14.07
C SER A 69 -10.53 9.78 13.97
N PHE A 70 -11.36 9.57 12.92
CA PHE A 70 -12.60 10.31 12.75
C PHE A 70 -13.69 9.92 13.73
N LEU A 71 -13.86 8.63 14.01
CA LEU A 71 -15.02 8.13 14.76
C LEU A 71 -14.74 7.85 16.23
N GLU A 72 -13.49 7.64 16.59
CA GLU A 72 -13.06 7.17 17.92
C GLU A 72 -11.90 7.99 18.49
N ASP A 73 -11.46 9.05 17.79
CA ASP A 73 -10.31 9.89 18.14
C ASP A 73 -8.98 9.12 18.37
N LYS A 74 -8.86 7.94 17.76
CA LYS A 74 -7.65 7.11 17.85
C LYS A 74 -6.60 7.51 16.82
N VAL A 75 -5.33 7.39 17.20
CA VAL A 75 -4.18 7.62 16.31
C VAL A 75 -3.51 6.32 15.88
N CYS A 76 -2.87 6.32 14.72
CA CYS A 76 -2.08 5.18 14.25
C CYS A 76 -0.69 5.14 14.90
N TYR A 77 -0.02 3.99 14.82
CA TYR A 77 1.33 3.82 15.38
C TYR A 77 2.36 4.81 14.78
N LYS A 78 2.21 5.21 13.51
CA LYS A 78 3.11 6.20 12.90
C LYS A 78 2.96 7.59 13.51
N SER A 79 1.78 7.92 14.04
CA SER A 79 1.58 9.15 14.82
C SER A 79 2.38 9.07 16.12
N LYS A 80 2.30 7.92 16.80
CA LYS A 80 3.09 7.62 18.01
C LYS A 80 4.60 7.67 17.73
N PHE A 81 5.10 7.05 16.67
CA PHE A 81 6.53 6.95 16.38
C PHE A 81 7.10 8.22 15.76
N TYR A 82 6.45 8.74 14.71
CA TYR A 82 7.04 9.75 13.83
C TYR A 82 6.35 11.11 13.89
N GLY A 83 5.26 11.23 14.65
CA GLY A 83 4.53 12.49 14.79
C GLY A 83 3.60 12.82 13.62
N ILE A 84 3.29 11.86 12.75
CA ILE A 84 2.33 12.13 11.67
C ILE A 84 0.92 12.36 12.23
N ASN A 85 0.16 13.21 11.55
CA ASN A 85 -1.26 13.38 11.85
C ASN A 85 -2.07 12.32 11.09
N THR A 86 -2.67 11.40 11.85
CA THR A 86 -3.33 10.18 11.30
C THR A 86 -4.37 10.53 10.24
N HIS A 87 -5.27 11.48 10.52
CA HIS A 87 -6.35 11.90 9.63
C HIS A 87 -5.92 12.74 8.43
N ARG A 88 -4.68 13.23 8.43
CA ARG A 88 -4.10 14.04 7.33
C ARG A 88 -3.19 13.22 6.41
N CYS A 89 -3.27 11.88 6.48
CA CYS A 89 -2.49 10.97 5.66
C CYS A 89 -3.30 10.40 4.50
N ILE A 90 -2.74 10.46 3.29
CA ILE A 90 -3.22 9.76 2.10
C ILE A 90 -2.51 8.41 2.01
N GLN A 91 -3.25 7.31 1.93
CA GLN A 91 -2.69 6.01 1.58
C GLN A 91 -2.93 5.74 0.08
N GLY A 92 -1.87 5.80 -0.72
CA GLY A 92 -1.93 5.70 -2.17
C GLY A 92 -0.85 4.81 -2.78
N THR A 93 -0.92 4.64 -4.09
CA THR A 93 0.09 3.98 -4.92
C THR A 93 -0.02 4.47 -6.37
N PRO A 94 1.10 4.69 -7.08
CA PRO A 94 1.10 4.97 -8.52
C PRO A 94 1.10 3.70 -9.37
N SER A 95 1.12 2.51 -8.77
CA SER A 95 1.27 1.22 -9.45
C SER A 95 0.42 0.16 -8.75
N VAL A 96 -0.91 0.23 -8.88
CA VAL A 96 -1.83 -0.52 -7.99
C VAL A 96 -1.74 -2.05 -8.11
N ILE A 97 -1.47 -2.58 -9.30
CA ILE A 97 -1.50 -4.03 -9.57
C ILE A 97 -0.16 -4.62 -10.01
N TRP A 98 0.83 -3.78 -10.31
CA TRP A 98 2.16 -4.22 -10.78
C TRP A 98 3.14 -4.29 -9.61
N CYS A 99 3.70 -5.47 -9.41
CA CYS A 99 4.74 -5.78 -8.43
C CYS A 99 5.43 -7.06 -8.87
N GLN A 100 6.74 -7.13 -8.70
CA GLN A 100 7.55 -8.31 -9.05
C GLN A 100 7.30 -9.48 -8.09
N GLN A 101 6.81 -9.20 -6.88
CA GLN A 101 6.58 -10.18 -5.83
C GLN A 101 5.10 -10.60 -5.72
N GLN A 102 4.88 -11.80 -5.17
CA GLN A 102 3.56 -12.38 -4.92
C GLN A 102 3.49 -12.94 -3.50
N CYS A 103 3.76 -12.07 -2.51
CA CYS A 103 3.98 -12.50 -1.14
C CYS A 103 2.76 -13.20 -0.50
N GLU A 104 3.01 -14.23 0.32
CA GLU A 104 1.98 -14.98 1.04
C GLU A 104 1.09 -14.06 1.88
N PHE A 105 1.70 -13.07 2.54
CA PHE A 105 1.02 -12.14 3.44
C PHE A 105 0.43 -10.90 2.73
N CYS A 106 0.58 -10.77 1.41
CA CYS A 106 0.10 -9.58 0.69
C CYS A 106 -1.42 -9.44 0.88
N TRP A 107 -1.97 -8.32 1.35
CA TRP A 107 -3.43 -8.20 1.51
C TRP A 107 -4.16 -8.01 0.18
N ARG A 108 -3.45 -7.61 -0.87
CA ARG A 108 -3.96 -7.42 -2.23
C ARG A 108 -4.29 -8.78 -2.86
N VAL A 109 -5.29 -8.76 -3.74
CA VAL A 109 -5.55 -9.87 -4.66
C VAL A 109 -4.38 -10.05 -5.64
N LEU A 110 -3.82 -11.26 -5.66
CA LEU A 110 -2.73 -11.64 -6.55
C LEU A 110 -3.29 -12.30 -7.82
N PRO A 111 -2.55 -12.28 -8.95
CA PRO A 111 -2.94 -13.04 -10.15
C PRO A 111 -3.20 -14.52 -9.84
N SER A 112 -2.38 -15.13 -8.99
CA SER A 112 -2.55 -16.52 -8.55
C SER A 112 -3.88 -16.79 -7.84
N ASP A 113 -4.43 -15.80 -7.12
CA ASP A 113 -5.73 -15.94 -6.44
C ASP A 113 -6.90 -16.02 -7.43
N LEU A 114 -6.67 -15.58 -8.66
CA LEU A 114 -7.64 -15.58 -9.74
C LEU A 114 -7.40 -16.72 -10.75
N GLY A 115 -6.44 -17.62 -10.48
CA GLY A 115 -6.04 -18.68 -11.40
C GLY A 115 -5.34 -18.15 -12.67
N ILE A 116 -4.79 -16.93 -12.62
CA ILE A 116 -4.03 -16.34 -13.72
C ILE A 116 -2.59 -16.82 -13.61
N ASN A 117 -2.15 -17.63 -14.59
CA ASN A 117 -0.83 -18.23 -14.61
C ASN A 117 0.27 -17.30 -15.16
N GLU A 118 -0.11 -16.14 -15.72
CA GLU A 118 0.86 -15.11 -16.09
C GLU A 118 1.09 -14.16 -14.91
N PRO A 119 2.31 -14.13 -14.33
CA PRO A 119 2.57 -13.34 -13.13
C PRO A 119 2.61 -11.83 -13.40
N ASN A 120 2.90 -11.44 -14.64
CA ASN A 120 3.21 -10.06 -15.01
C ASN A 120 2.14 -9.50 -15.95
N PHE A 121 1.31 -8.61 -15.42
CA PHE A 121 0.49 -7.75 -16.27
C PHE A 121 1.41 -6.89 -17.15
N LYS A 122 1.03 -6.73 -18.43
CA LYS A 122 1.72 -5.81 -19.34
C LYS A 122 1.85 -4.44 -18.66
N ALA A 123 3.03 -3.83 -18.78
CA ALA A 123 3.25 -2.50 -18.26
C ALA A 123 2.22 -1.52 -18.85
N PRO A 124 1.64 -0.66 -18.01
CA PRO A 124 0.69 0.35 -18.44
C PRO A 124 1.39 1.42 -19.29
N LYS A 125 0.60 2.25 -19.98
CA LYS A 125 1.09 3.57 -20.38
C LYS A 125 1.08 4.44 -19.13
N TRP A 126 2.23 4.63 -18.52
CA TRP A 126 2.40 5.48 -17.35
C TRP A 126 2.02 6.93 -17.67
N LYS A 127 1.18 7.53 -16.83
CA LYS A 127 0.85 8.96 -16.83
C LYS A 127 2.01 9.77 -16.27
N GLU A 128 2.04 11.05 -16.66
CA GLU A 128 2.99 12.02 -16.12
C GLU A 128 2.78 12.23 -14.60
N PRO A 129 3.85 12.56 -13.85
CA PRO A 129 3.80 12.62 -12.38
C PRO A 129 2.87 13.73 -11.86
N GLU A 130 2.68 14.82 -12.60
CA GLU A 130 1.70 15.87 -12.29
C GLU A 130 0.27 15.34 -12.31
N GLU A 131 -0.08 14.54 -13.32
CA GLU A 131 -1.40 13.92 -13.44
C GLU A 131 -1.62 12.91 -12.32
N VAL A 132 -0.62 12.08 -12.03
CA VAL A 132 -0.68 11.09 -10.94
C VAL A 132 -0.86 11.77 -9.57
N ALA A 133 -0.13 12.85 -9.30
CA ALA A 133 -0.26 13.61 -8.07
C ALA A 133 -1.67 14.21 -7.92
N GLU A 134 -2.21 14.77 -9.01
CA GLU A 134 -3.55 15.35 -9.02
C GLU A 134 -4.63 14.27 -8.83
N ASP A 135 -4.50 13.13 -9.50
CA ASP A 135 -5.42 11.99 -9.37
C ASP A 135 -5.42 11.45 -7.93
N ILE A 136 -4.26 11.29 -7.30
CA ILE A 136 -4.15 10.87 -5.89
C ILE A 136 -4.89 11.85 -4.96
N LEU A 137 -4.69 13.16 -5.13
CA LEU A 137 -5.34 14.19 -4.31
C LEU A 137 -6.86 14.22 -4.54
N LYS A 138 -7.33 14.11 -5.79
CA LYS A 138 -8.75 14.06 -6.14
C LYS A 138 -9.44 12.81 -5.59
N MET A 139 -8.81 11.65 -5.73
CA MET A 139 -9.33 10.39 -5.17
C MET A 139 -9.44 10.47 -3.64
N HIS A 140 -8.40 10.99 -2.96
CA HIS A 140 -8.44 11.21 -1.50
C HIS A 140 -9.60 12.14 -1.10
N LYS A 141 -9.71 13.31 -1.74
CA LYS A 141 -10.80 14.28 -1.47
C LYS A 141 -12.18 13.68 -1.68
N THR A 142 -12.34 12.85 -2.72
CA THR A 142 -13.60 12.12 -2.99
C THR A 142 -13.96 11.20 -1.83
N ILE A 143 -12.97 10.47 -1.28
CA ILE A 143 -13.20 9.60 -0.13
C ILE A 143 -13.58 10.39 1.12
N ILE A 144 -12.84 11.48 1.42
CA ILE A 144 -13.12 12.33 2.60
C ILE A 144 -14.51 12.96 2.51
N THR A 145 -14.97 13.32 1.31
CA THR A 145 -16.33 13.87 1.10
C THR A 145 -17.43 12.95 1.63
N GLY A 146 -17.21 11.63 1.63
CA GLY A 146 -18.15 10.65 2.21
C GLY A 146 -18.41 10.84 3.71
N TYR A 147 -17.54 11.55 4.43
CA TYR A 147 -17.67 11.85 5.85
C TYR A 147 -18.42 13.16 6.13
N LYS A 148 -18.71 13.97 5.10
CA LYS A 148 -19.46 15.23 5.26
C LYS A 148 -20.85 15.02 5.87
N GLY A 149 -21.50 13.90 5.57
CA GLY A 149 -22.82 13.55 6.10
C GLY A 149 -22.86 13.21 7.59
N ILE A 150 -21.70 13.10 8.24
CA ILE A 150 -21.58 12.81 9.67
C ILE A 150 -20.59 13.79 10.34
N ILE A 151 -20.50 15.02 9.84
CA ILE A 151 -19.57 16.04 10.33
C ILE A 151 -19.76 16.33 11.83
N ASP A 152 -21.00 16.24 12.33
CA ASP A 152 -21.32 16.42 13.76
C ASP A 152 -20.63 15.39 14.67
N ARG A 153 -20.26 14.21 14.13
CA ARG A 153 -19.53 13.17 14.87
C ARG A 153 -18.01 13.33 14.81
N ILE A 154 -17.51 14.05 13.80
CA ILE A 154 -16.07 14.13 13.48
C ILE A 154 -15.49 15.47 13.96
N GLY A 155 -16.30 16.52 13.93
CA GLY A 155 -15.89 17.91 14.10
C GLY A 155 -15.49 18.57 12.79
N THR A 156 -15.89 19.83 12.63
CA THR A 156 -15.64 20.64 11.42
C THR A 156 -14.15 20.85 11.16
N GLU A 157 -13.36 21.06 12.22
CA GLU A 157 -11.92 21.29 12.13
C GLU A 157 -11.19 20.05 11.60
N LYS A 158 -11.36 18.90 12.26
CA LYS A 158 -10.75 17.63 11.84
C LYS A 158 -11.15 17.23 10.42
N TYR A 159 -12.40 17.46 10.02
CA TYR A 159 -12.85 17.26 8.64
C TYR A 159 -12.10 18.18 7.66
N LYS A 160 -11.98 19.48 7.97
CA LYS A 160 -11.25 20.45 7.14
C LYS A 160 -9.79 20.04 6.98
N GLU A 161 -9.12 19.69 8.08
CA GLU A 161 -7.74 19.22 8.06
C GLU A 161 -7.52 17.99 7.20
N ALA A 162 -8.47 17.04 7.21
CA ALA A 162 -8.37 15.83 6.39
C ALA A 162 -8.56 16.10 4.88
N THR A 163 -9.27 17.17 4.52
CA THR A 163 -9.36 17.65 3.12
C THR A 163 -8.07 18.35 2.65
N GLU A 164 -7.19 18.72 3.57
CA GLU A 164 -5.88 19.33 3.34
C GLU A 164 -4.77 18.40 3.89
N PRO A 165 -4.51 17.26 3.24
CA PRO A 165 -3.56 16.27 3.72
C PRO A 165 -2.14 16.84 3.83
N LYS A 166 -1.38 16.33 4.80
CA LYS A 166 0.01 16.73 5.07
C LYS A 166 1.00 15.59 4.80
N HIS A 167 0.51 14.37 4.65
CA HIS A 167 1.33 13.18 4.45
C HIS A 167 0.78 12.32 3.31
N VAL A 168 1.66 11.79 2.47
CA VAL A 168 1.33 10.78 1.46
C VAL A 168 2.17 9.54 1.73
N ALA A 169 1.49 8.42 1.99
CA ALA A 169 2.08 7.11 2.12
C ALA A 169 1.88 6.32 0.82
N LEU A 170 2.92 6.29 -0.02
CA LEU A 170 2.99 5.47 -1.24
C LEU A 170 3.29 4.02 -0.84
N SER A 171 2.25 3.31 -0.42
CA SER A 171 2.34 2.02 0.30
C SER A 171 1.07 1.17 0.24
N LEU A 172 0.12 1.53 -0.62
CA LEU A 172 -1.22 0.91 -0.62
C LEU A 172 -1.24 -0.51 -1.19
N ALA A 173 -0.67 -0.68 -2.39
CA ALA A 173 -0.68 -1.92 -3.16
C ALA A 173 0.31 -1.80 -4.33
N GLY A 174 0.73 -2.94 -4.84
CA GLY A 174 1.78 -3.04 -5.86
C GLY A 174 3.13 -2.51 -5.38
N GLU A 175 4.05 -2.30 -6.30
CA GLU A 175 5.39 -1.79 -6.01
C GLU A 175 5.52 -0.35 -6.56
N PRO A 176 5.63 0.67 -5.68
CA PRO A 176 5.71 2.07 -6.10
C PRO A 176 6.89 2.38 -7.03
N THR A 177 8.03 1.70 -6.87
CA THR A 177 9.22 1.94 -7.72
C THR A 177 9.04 1.46 -9.16
N MET A 178 8.01 0.66 -9.46
CA MET A 178 7.64 0.31 -10.84
C MET A 178 7.15 1.52 -11.64
N TYR A 179 6.73 2.59 -10.97
CA TYR A 179 6.36 3.83 -11.64
C TYR A 179 7.63 4.61 -12.02
N PRO A 180 7.91 4.81 -13.32
CA PRO A 180 9.20 5.34 -13.78
C PRO A 180 9.49 6.78 -13.36
N TYR A 181 8.45 7.55 -13.00
CA TYR A 181 8.56 8.95 -12.59
C TYR A 181 8.34 9.15 -11.08
N ILE A 182 8.65 8.12 -10.27
CA ILE A 182 8.41 8.15 -8.83
C ILE A 182 9.20 9.24 -8.11
N ASP A 183 10.41 9.57 -8.58
CA ASP A 183 11.23 10.64 -8.02
C ASP A 183 10.57 12.01 -8.25
N GLU A 184 10.14 12.26 -9.48
CA GLU A 184 9.42 13.47 -9.89
C GLU A 184 8.10 13.61 -9.12
N LEU A 185 7.36 12.50 -8.92
CA LEU A 185 6.14 12.47 -8.12
C LEU A 185 6.39 12.85 -6.65
N ILE A 186 7.47 12.35 -6.05
CA ILE A 186 7.87 12.71 -4.68
C ILE A 186 8.15 14.21 -4.60
N ASN A 187 8.93 14.75 -5.55
CA ASN A 187 9.26 16.16 -5.62
C ASN A 187 8.02 17.06 -5.77
N ILE A 188 6.99 16.62 -6.50
CA ILE A 188 5.72 17.35 -6.62
C ILE A 188 4.99 17.43 -5.27
N PHE A 189 4.96 16.36 -4.49
CA PHE A 189 4.36 16.39 -3.15
C PHE A 189 5.14 17.29 -2.20
N HIS A 190 6.48 17.24 -2.23
CA HIS A 190 7.33 18.14 -1.44
C HIS A 190 7.11 19.61 -1.78
N LYS A 191 7.02 19.97 -3.07
CA LYS A 191 6.67 21.34 -3.51
C LYS A 191 5.31 21.81 -2.97
N LYS A 192 4.40 20.90 -2.65
CA LYS A 192 3.09 21.17 -2.02
C LYS A 192 3.15 21.14 -0.49
N LYS A 193 4.33 21.02 0.12
CA LYS A 193 4.55 20.85 1.57
C LYS A 193 3.83 19.63 2.14
N ILE A 194 3.85 18.53 1.38
CA ILE A 194 3.29 17.23 1.77
C ILE A 194 4.45 16.26 1.92
N SER A 195 4.67 15.75 3.14
CA SER A 195 5.72 14.76 3.40
C SER A 195 5.40 13.43 2.70
N THR A 196 6.43 12.70 2.27
CA THR A 196 6.29 11.45 1.53
C THR A 196 6.89 10.27 2.28
N PHE A 197 6.13 9.19 2.36
CA PHE A 197 6.57 7.92 2.93
C PHE A 197 6.45 6.86 1.84
N VAL A 198 7.56 6.40 1.30
CA VAL A 198 7.60 5.39 0.24
C VAL A 198 7.89 4.03 0.87
N VAL A 199 7.11 3.02 0.53
CA VAL A 199 7.36 1.63 0.93
C VAL A 199 7.63 0.80 -0.31
N SER A 200 8.85 0.31 -0.44
CA SER A 200 9.30 -0.51 -1.56
C SER A 200 9.71 -1.91 -1.09
N ASN A 201 9.66 -2.88 -2.00
CA ASN A 201 10.26 -4.19 -1.83
C ASN A 201 11.79 -4.20 -2.04
N GLY A 202 12.37 -3.11 -2.55
CA GLY A 202 13.81 -2.94 -2.69
C GLY A 202 14.45 -3.66 -3.88
N ILE A 203 13.68 -4.16 -4.84
CA ILE A 203 14.25 -4.86 -6.01
C ILE A 203 14.91 -3.88 -7.00
N LEU A 204 14.33 -2.70 -7.23
CA LEU A 204 14.86 -1.70 -8.16
C LEU A 204 15.86 -0.78 -7.47
N THR A 205 17.09 -1.25 -7.28
CA THR A 205 18.16 -0.53 -6.57
C THR A 205 18.43 0.84 -7.17
N ASP A 206 18.46 0.96 -8.48
CA ASP A 206 18.69 2.22 -9.22
C ASP A 206 17.63 3.29 -8.87
N VAL A 207 16.37 2.87 -8.71
CA VAL A 207 15.29 3.77 -8.29
C VAL A 207 15.46 4.16 -6.82
N ILE A 208 15.85 3.21 -5.96
CA ILE A 208 16.11 3.47 -4.53
C ILE A 208 17.26 4.48 -4.34
N GLU A 209 18.32 4.36 -5.12
CA GLU A 209 19.44 5.31 -5.15
C GLU A 209 18.96 6.72 -5.54
N LYS A 210 18.09 6.82 -6.56
CA LYS A 210 17.58 8.10 -7.07
C LYS A 210 16.63 8.82 -6.09
N ILE A 211 15.62 8.13 -5.56
CA ILE A 211 14.50 8.80 -4.85
C ILE A 211 14.89 9.35 -3.48
N ASN A 212 14.35 10.50 -3.08
CA ASN A 212 14.60 11.06 -1.74
C ASN A 212 13.30 11.45 -1.00
N PRO A 213 12.46 10.48 -0.59
CA PRO A 213 11.26 10.77 0.17
C PRO A 213 11.56 11.26 1.59
N THR A 214 10.57 11.81 2.29
CA THR A 214 10.72 12.23 3.70
C THR A 214 11.14 11.05 4.59
N GLN A 215 10.61 9.85 4.33
CA GLN A 215 11.13 8.62 4.91
C GLN A 215 10.97 7.47 3.90
N LEU A 216 12.07 6.79 3.60
CA LEU A 216 12.09 5.60 2.75
C LEU A 216 11.97 4.35 3.61
N TYR A 217 11.06 3.45 3.20
CA TYR A 217 10.95 2.11 3.74
C TYR A 217 11.35 1.08 2.69
N VAL A 218 12.17 0.11 3.09
CA VAL A 218 12.36 -1.14 2.35
C VAL A 218 11.79 -2.27 3.21
N SER A 219 10.89 -3.06 2.61
CA SER A 219 10.33 -4.24 3.26
C SER A 219 11.32 -5.39 3.15
N LEU A 220 11.75 -5.93 4.29
CA LEU A 220 12.68 -7.06 4.38
C LEU A 220 12.00 -8.17 5.16
N ASP A 221 11.27 -9.03 4.45
CA ASP A 221 10.40 -10.06 5.03
C ASP A 221 11.00 -11.48 4.93
N ALA A 222 12.23 -11.60 4.44
CA ALA A 222 13.00 -12.84 4.32
C ALA A 222 14.48 -12.58 4.67
N TYR A 223 15.19 -13.62 5.09
CA TYR A 223 16.59 -13.54 5.54
C TYR A 223 17.57 -14.33 4.67
N ASP A 224 17.07 -15.17 3.76
CA ASP A 224 17.87 -15.94 2.81
C ASP A 224 17.07 -16.23 1.53
N LEU A 225 17.73 -16.77 0.51
CA LEU A 225 17.07 -17.08 -0.76
C LEU A 225 15.92 -18.11 -0.61
N PRO A 226 16.05 -19.21 0.17
CA PRO A 226 14.95 -20.14 0.41
C PRO A 226 13.71 -19.49 1.04
N SER A 227 13.88 -18.71 2.11
CA SER A 227 12.80 -17.97 2.76
C SER A 227 12.20 -16.93 1.83
N TYR A 228 13.02 -16.23 1.02
CA TYR A 228 12.56 -15.25 0.05
C TYR A 228 11.67 -15.88 -1.05
N LYS A 229 12.11 -17.00 -1.63
CA LYS A 229 11.33 -17.77 -2.61
C LYS A 229 10.01 -18.28 -2.01
N LYS A 230 10.02 -18.70 -0.74
CA LYS A 230 8.82 -19.18 -0.05
C LYS A 230 7.84 -18.05 0.28
N ILE A 231 8.34 -16.94 0.82
CA ILE A 231 7.51 -15.89 1.42
C ILE A 231 7.08 -14.86 0.39
N CYS A 232 8.02 -14.37 -0.41
CA CYS A 232 7.80 -13.29 -1.37
C CYS A 232 7.53 -13.81 -2.79
N ARG A 233 7.81 -15.11 -3.04
CA ARG A 233 7.68 -15.76 -4.35
C ARG A 233 8.43 -15.04 -5.47
N GLY A 234 9.57 -14.45 -5.13
CA GLY A 234 10.48 -13.79 -6.07
C GLY A 234 11.57 -14.73 -6.61
N THR A 235 12.41 -14.20 -7.49
CA THR A 235 13.53 -14.89 -8.11
C THR A 235 14.84 -14.72 -7.33
N GLU A 236 15.88 -15.43 -7.73
CA GLU A 236 17.22 -15.26 -7.15
C GLU A 236 17.86 -13.91 -7.52
N GLN A 237 17.59 -13.44 -8.73
CA GLN A 237 18.00 -12.12 -9.20
C GLN A 237 17.34 -11.01 -8.36
N ASP A 238 16.06 -11.17 -8.03
CA ASP A 238 15.36 -10.21 -7.16
C ASP A 238 16.00 -10.20 -5.76
N TRP A 239 16.31 -11.36 -5.19
CA TRP A 239 16.98 -11.44 -3.89
C TRP A 239 18.36 -10.75 -3.92
N GLN A 240 19.17 -11.02 -4.95
CA GLN A 240 20.46 -10.36 -5.10
C GLN A 240 20.31 -8.83 -5.23
N SER A 241 19.27 -8.36 -5.93
CA SER A 241 19.01 -6.92 -6.06
C SER A 241 18.59 -6.30 -4.73
N ILE A 242 17.78 -7.00 -3.93
CA ILE A 242 17.46 -6.57 -2.57
C ILE A 242 18.72 -6.45 -1.72
N LEU A 243 19.64 -7.41 -1.80
CA LEU A 243 20.92 -7.35 -1.08
C LEU A 243 21.75 -6.12 -1.50
N ASN A 244 21.83 -5.83 -2.80
CA ASN A 244 22.49 -4.61 -3.30
C ASN A 244 21.79 -3.35 -2.78
N THR A 245 20.46 -3.34 -2.73
CA THR A 245 19.68 -2.25 -2.13
C THR A 245 20.02 -2.04 -0.66
N LEU A 246 20.20 -3.12 0.12
CA LEU A 246 20.61 -2.97 1.53
C LEU A 246 21.93 -2.22 1.65
N ASP A 247 22.90 -2.45 0.76
CA ASP A 247 24.21 -1.79 0.81
C ASP A 247 24.15 -0.26 0.63
N VAL A 248 23.13 0.26 -0.08
CA VAL A 248 23.01 1.69 -0.38
C VAL A 248 22.06 2.43 0.57
N LEU A 249 21.31 1.72 1.43
CA LEU A 249 20.34 2.36 2.34
C LEU A 249 20.99 3.24 3.41
N GLY A 250 22.24 2.97 3.77
CA GLY A 250 23.03 3.79 4.70
C GLY A 250 23.37 5.17 4.14
N GLU A 251 23.39 5.35 2.81
CA GLU A 251 23.71 6.61 2.15
C GLU A 251 22.50 7.54 2.03
N LYS A 252 21.30 7.01 2.24
CA LYS A 252 20.05 7.76 2.19
C LYS A 252 19.83 8.58 3.47
N GLY A 253 19.05 9.65 3.34
CA GLY A 253 18.77 10.58 4.45
C GLY A 253 18.03 9.94 5.63
N ARG A 254 16.78 9.51 5.42
CA ARG A 254 15.95 8.90 6.46
C ARG A 254 15.34 7.57 6.00
N THR A 255 15.87 6.46 6.53
CA THR A 255 15.51 5.10 6.13
C THR A 255 14.98 4.25 7.28
N CYS A 256 14.09 3.32 6.92
CA CYS A 256 13.56 2.33 7.82
C CYS A 256 13.48 0.97 7.10
N LEU A 257 14.05 -0.09 7.68
CA LEU A 257 13.65 -1.43 7.29
C LEU A 257 12.34 -1.77 7.98
N ARG A 258 11.45 -2.47 7.28
CA ARG A 258 10.24 -3.03 7.90
C ARG A 258 10.18 -4.52 7.66
N THR A 259 10.11 -5.29 8.73
CA THR A 259 9.96 -6.75 8.66
C THR A 259 8.59 -7.15 9.17
N THR A 260 7.80 -7.73 8.28
CA THR A 260 6.51 -8.34 8.57
C THR A 260 6.74 -9.78 9.02
N VAL A 261 6.55 -10.03 10.30
CA VAL A 261 6.85 -11.31 10.95
C VAL A 261 5.59 -12.17 10.99
N ILE A 262 5.72 -13.40 10.50
CA ILE A 262 4.68 -14.42 10.40
C ILE A 262 5.15 -15.62 11.21
N LYS A 263 4.31 -16.04 12.15
CA LYS A 263 4.62 -17.13 13.08
C LYS A 263 4.95 -18.42 12.33
N ASN A 264 5.98 -19.14 12.78
CA ASN A 264 6.51 -20.38 12.20
C ASN A 264 6.96 -20.28 10.73
N ILE A 265 7.15 -19.07 10.18
CA ILE A 265 7.59 -18.86 8.79
C ILE A 265 8.89 -18.06 8.75
N ASN A 266 8.92 -16.87 9.36
CA ASN A 266 10.09 -15.99 9.40
C ASN A 266 10.28 -15.33 10.78
N ASP A 267 9.79 -15.97 11.83
CA ASP A 267 9.81 -15.48 13.21
C ASP A 267 11.12 -15.74 13.97
N ASP A 268 12.10 -16.38 13.34
CA ASP A 268 13.48 -16.38 13.85
C ASP A 268 14.19 -15.08 13.47
N LEU A 269 13.97 -14.03 14.28
CA LEU A 269 14.53 -12.71 14.01
C LEU A 269 16.07 -12.65 14.09
N SER A 270 16.71 -13.64 14.74
CA SER A 270 18.17 -13.68 14.85
C SER A 270 18.84 -13.76 13.47
N LYS A 271 18.17 -14.39 12.49
CA LYS A 271 18.64 -14.54 11.11
C LYS A 271 18.61 -13.25 10.31
N PHE A 272 17.89 -12.21 10.77
CA PHE A 272 17.87 -10.90 10.10
C PHE A 272 19.01 -9.99 10.56
N THR A 273 19.69 -10.29 11.67
CA THR A 273 20.66 -9.40 12.32
C THR A 273 21.74 -8.92 11.35
N GLU A 274 22.36 -9.83 10.59
CA GLU A 274 23.40 -9.47 9.62
C GLU A 274 22.88 -8.57 8.49
N LEU A 275 21.63 -8.79 8.05
CA LEU A 275 21.01 -7.95 7.02
C LEU A 275 20.62 -6.57 7.55
N TYR A 276 20.19 -6.49 8.81
CA TYR A 276 19.92 -5.23 9.50
C TYR A 276 21.19 -4.40 9.66
N ASP A 277 22.27 -5.02 10.13
CA ASP A 277 23.57 -4.37 10.28
C ASP A 277 24.15 -3.93 8.93
N ARG A 278 24.05 -4.79 7.90
CA ARG A 278 24.42 -4.47 6.51
C ARG A 278 23.69 -3.23 6.00
N ALA A 279 22.37 -3.14 6.25
CA ALA A 279 21.56 -2.05 5.74
C ALA A 279 21.83 -0.69 6.38
N ASN A 280 22.35 -0.69 7.62
CA ASN A 280 22.73 0.49 8.39
C ASN A 280 21.65 1.62 8.37
N VAL A 281 20.37 1.24 8.40
CA VAL A 281 19.22 2.18 8.36
C VAL A 281 19.09 2.95 9.67
N ASN A 282 18.29 4.02 9.70
CA ASN A 282 18.00 4.74 10.95
C ASN A 282 17.09 3.91 11.87
N PHE A 283 16.10 3.25 11.30
CA PHE A 283 15.06 2.55 12.06
C PHE A 283 14.77 1.14 11.55
N ILE A 284 14.28 0.28 12.45
CA ILE A 284 13.66 -0.99 12.09
C ILE A 284 12.26 -1.03 12.69
N GLU A 285 11.25 -1.26 11.85
CA GLU A 285 9.90 -1.61 12.28
C GLU A 285 9.73 -3.13 12.19
N VAL A 286 9.68 -3.81 13.33
CA VAL A 286 9.33 -5.23 13.39
C VAL A 286 7.84 -5.32 13.68
N LYS A 287 7.07 -5.91 12.76
CA LYS A 287 5.61 -5.89 12.83
C LYS A 287 5.02 -7.28 12.62
N SER A 288 4.09 -7.68 13.49
CA SER A 288 3.32 -8.90 13.26
C SER A 288 2.50 -8.77 11.97
N TYR A 289 2.44 -9.87 11.22
CA TYR A 289 1.40 -10.10 10.24
C TYR A 289 0.01 -9.85 10.84
N MET A 290 -0.89 -9.33 10.01
CA MET A 290 -2.29 -9.10 10.33
C MET A 290 -3.17 -9.82 9.30
N ASN A 291 -4.09 -10.67 9.76
CA ASN A 291 -4.91 -11.52 8.90
C ASN A 291 -6.06 -10.77 8.20
N VAL A 292 -5.71 -10.02 7.15
CA VAL A 292 -6.61 -9.10 6.43
C VAL A 292 -6.53 -9.24 4.91
N GLY A 293 -7.61 -8.86 4.21
CA GLY A 293 -7.66 -8.89 2.75
C GLY A 293 -7.54 -10.31 2.19
N TYR A 294 -6.90 -10.45 1.03
CA TYR A 294 -6.70 -11.74 0.36
C TYR A 294 -5.67 -12.63 1.04
N SER A 295 -4.81 -12.10 1.91
CA SER A 295 -3.88 -12.93 2.70
C SER A 295 -4.59 -13.97 3.55
N ARG A 296 -5.87 -13.73 3.90
CA ARG A 296 -6.74 -14.66 4.64
C ARG A 296 -7.03 -15.97 3.90
N ASN A 297 -6.77 -16.02 2.59
CA ASN A 297 -6.90 -17.23 1.78
C ASN A 297 -5.59 -18.05 1.75
N ARG A 298 -4.49 -17.50 2.29
CA ARG A 298 -3.14 -18.08 2.25
C ARG A 298 -2.57 -18.34 3.64
N LEU A 299 -2.96 -17.52 4.61
CA LEU A 299 -2.50 -17.56 6.00
C LEU A 299 -3.71 -17.49 6.96
N ASN A 300 -3.49 -17.98 8.17
CA ASN A 300 -4.46 -18.14 9.23
C ASN A 300 -4.33 -17.03 10.29
N LEU A 301 -5.34 -16.93 11.17
CA LEU A 301 -5.30 -16.02 12.32
C LEU A 301 -4.16 -16.36 13.29
N ASP A 302 -3.85 -17.65 13.45
CA ASP A 302 -2.82 -18.14 14.37
C ASP A 302 -1.39 -17.88 13.87
N ASP A 303 -1.24 -17.45 12.61
CA ASP A 303 0.04 -17.03 12.03
C ASP A 303 0.45 -15.61 12.49
N MET A 304 -0.44 -14.91 13.21
CA MET A 304 -0.16 -13.61 13.83
C MET A 304 0.58 -13.78 15.16
N ILE A 305 1.63 -13.00 15.37
CA ILE A 305 2.41 -12.99 16.62
C ILE A 305 1.72 -12.08 17.64
N LYS A 306 1.72 -12.47 18.92
CA LYS A 306 1.19 -11.60 20.00
C LYS A 306 2.16 -10.46 20.26
N HIS A 307 1.67 -9.33 20.76
CA HIS A 307 2.50 -8.14 20.96
C HIS A 307 3.64 -8.39 21.96
N ASP A 308 3.35 -9.04 23.08
CA ASP A 308 4.36 -9.33 24.12
C ASP A 308 5.44 -10.29 23.62
N ASP A 309 5.06 -11.26 22.79
CA ASP A 309 6.00 -12.17 22.11
C ASP A 309 6.90 -11.36 21.16
N LEU A 310 6.32 -10.43 20.40
CA LEU A 310 7.05 -9.58 19.45
C LEU A 310 8.08 -8.67 20.15
N ILE A 311 7.72 -8.08 21.30
CA ILE A 311 8.66 -7.32 22.14
C ILE A 311 9.81 -8.22 22.60
N SER A 312 9.49 -9.40 23.13
CA SER A 312 10.50 -10.36 23.61
C SER A 312 11.46 -10.77 22.50
N MET A 313 10.95 -10.97 21.29
CA MET A 313 11.76 -11.27 20.10
C MET A 313 12.68 -10.10 19.72
N CYS A 314 12.21 -8.85 19.80
CA CYS A 314 13.02 -7.67 19.49
C CYS A 314 14.11 -7.41 20.53
N ASN A 315 13.83 -7.62 21.82
CA ASN A 315 14.83 -7.50 22.89
C ASN A 315 16.00 -8.49 22.67
N ASN A 316 15.73 -9.68 22.15
CA ASN A 316 16.80 -10.65 21.83
C ASN A 316 17.72 -10.18 20.67
N ILE A 317 17.22 -9.34 19.76
CA ILE A 317 18.03 -8.74 18.67
C ILE A 317 18.82 -7.55 19.20
N GLU A 318 18.21 -6.78 20.10
CA GLU A 318 18.83 -5.61 20.72
C GLU A 318 20.18 -5.95 21.35
N ASP A 319 20.29 -7.10 22.03
CA ASP A 319 21.52 -7.55 22.67
C ASP A 319 22.65 -7.92 21.68
N LYS A 320 22.32 -8.12 20.40
CA LYS A 320 23.21 -8.66 19.37
C LYS A 320 23.42 -7.72 18.19
N SER A 321 22.82 -6.52 18.22
CA SER A 321 22.85 -5.58 17.11
C SER A 321 23.06 -4.15 17.58
N ILE A 322 23.35 -3.28 16.63
CA ILE A 322 23.43 -1.82 16.82
C ILE A 322 22.04 -1.15 16.91
N PHE A 323 20.97 -1.93 16.93
CA PHE A 323 19.60 -1.43 16.98
C PHE A 323 18.99 -1.67 18.36
N LYS A 324 18.48 -0.60 18.99
CA LYS A 324 17.87 -0.64 20.33
C LYS A 324 16.38 -0.37 20.24
N VAL A 325 15.56 -1.09 21.02
CA VAL A 325 14.11 -0.84 21.11
C VAL A 325 13.89 0.54 21.74
N ILE A 326 13.12 1.39 21.05
CA ILE A 326 12.85 2.76 21.51
C ILE A 326 11.36 3.05 21.70
N ASP A 327 10.46 2.29 21.05
CA ASP A 327 9.01 2.42 21.19
C ASP A 327 8.29 1.18 20.65
N ASP A 328 6.99 1.05 20.95
CA ASP A 328 6.13 -0.04 20.49
C ASP A 328 4.66 0.41 20.35
N ALA A 329 3.82 -0.34 19.64
CA ALA A 329 2.39 -0.04 19.54
C ALA A 329 1.52 -1.32 19.52
N PRO A 330 0.91 -1.70 20.65
CA PRO A 330 0.15 -2.95 20.80
C PRO A 330 -1.01 -3.09 19.80
N GLU A 331 -1.73 -2.00 19.54
CA GLU A 331 -2.87 -1.97 18.63
C GLU A 331 -2.51 -2.26 17.17
N SER A 332 -1.24 -2.09 16.80
CA SER A 332 -0.70 -2.42 15.47
C SER A 332 0.29 -3.58 15.50
N ARG A 333 0.56 -4.17 16.68
CA ARG A 333 1.55 -5.21 16.93
C ARG A 333 2.88 -4.92 16.24
N VAL A 334 3.49 -3.81 16.61
CA VAL A 334 4.73 -3.31 16.00
C VAL A 334 5.67 -2.79 17.08
N VAL A 335 6.95 -3.05 16.91
CA VAL A 335 8.06 -2.57 17.74
C VAL A 335 8.99 -1.74 16.86
N LEU A 336 9.46 -0.61 17.38
CA LEU A 336 10.40 0.29 16.73
C LEU A 336 11.77 0.16 17.38
N LEU A 337 12.78 -0.12 16.56
CA LEU A 337 14.17 -0.07 16.95
C LEU A 337 14.86 1.09 16.24
N SER A 338 15.85 1.69 16.91
CA SER A 338 16.70 2.77 16.39
C SER A 338 18.15 2.34 16.34
N ASN A 339 18.84 2.72 15.28
CA ASN A 339 20.29 2.57 15.17
C ASN A 339 20.99 3.46 16.21
N THR A 340 22.06 2.96 16.83
CA THR A 340 22.85 3.68 17.84
C THR A 340 24.18 4.20 17.34
N LYS A 341 24.55 3.98 16.08
CA LYS A 341 25.75 4.62 15.50
C LYS A 341 25.50 6.11 15.35
N ASP A 342 26.44 6.93 15.82
CA ASP A 342 26.30 8.39 15.91
C ASP A 342 25.90 9.05 14.58
N ASP A 343 26.38 8.54 13.45
CA ASP A 343 26.07 9.03 12.09
C ASP A 343 24.68 8.61 11.57
N ARG A 344 23.97 7.72 12.29
CA ARG A 344 22.65 7.19 11.91
C ARG A 344 21.54 7.50 12.92
N VAL A 345 21.88 8.01 14.11
CA VAL A 345 20.88 8.43 15.11
C VAL A 345 20.18 9.69 14.62
N VAL A 346 18.85 9.62 14.46
CA VAL A 346 18.00 10.77 14.15
C VAL A 346 16.76 10.76 15.03
N ASN A 347 16.18 11.93 15.32
CA ASN A 347 14.95 12.00 16.11
C ASN A 347 13.83 11.20 15.40
N PRO A 348 13.17 10.24 16.07
CA PRO A 348 12.02 9.54 15.50
C PRO A 348 10.92 10.52 15.08
N LYS A 349 10.66 11.58 15.85
CA LYS A 349 9.68 12.60 15.49
C LYS A 349 10.22 13.48 14.37
N ILE A 350 9.47 13.54 13.28
CA ILE A 350 9.79 14.37 12.12
C ILE A 350 9.25 15.78 12.37
N ASP A 351 10.09 16.77 12.15
CA ASP A 351 9.66 18.16 12.09
C ASP A 351 9.04 18.45 10.72
N PHE A 352 7.71 18.49 10.66
CA PHE A 352 6.98 18.71 9.41
C PHE A 352 6.88 20.18 9.00
N GLU A 353 7.25 21.13 9.86
CA GLU A 353 7.19 22.56 9.54
C GLU A 353 8.40 23.02 8.74
N ASN A 354 9.54 22.34 8.90
CA ASN A 354 10.81 22.63 8.23
C ASN A 354 11.16 21.65 7.09
N LEU A 355 10.16 20.97 6.52
CA LEU A 355 10.30 20.00 5.44
C LEU A 355 10.39 20.59 4.03
#